data_AF-A0A0G8EJM4-F1
#
_entry.id   AF-A0A0G8EJM4-F1
#
_cell.length_a   1.000
_cell.length_b   1.000
_cell.length_c   1.000
_cell.angle_alpha   90.00
_cell.angle_beta   90.00
_cell.angle_gamma   90.00
#
_symmetry.space_group_name_H-M   'P 1'
#
loop_
_entity.id
_entity.type
_entity.pdbx_description
1 polymer ?
#
loop_
_entity_poly.entity_id
_entity_poly.type
_entity_poly.pdbx_seq_one_letter_code
_entity_poly.pdbx_strand_id
1 'polypeptide(L)' 'MYPRAKAFGLATHQGRLLVQEYHTGDETYYRPLGGSIELGEKSAHTV' A
#
# COMPACT_ATOMS: atom_id res chain seq x y z
N MET A 1 14.09 -16.53 -5.47
CA MET A 1 13.38 -15.30 -5.05
C MET A 1 12.45 -15.69 -3.91
N TYR A 2 12.50 -15.03 -2.76
CA TYR A 2 11.56 -15.28 -1.66
C TYR A 2 10.35 -14.34 -1.81
N PRO A 3 9.12 -14.82 -1.59
CA PRO A 3 7.96 -13.94 -1.60
C PRO A 3 8.10 -12.87 -0.50
N ARG A 4 7.74 -11.63 -0.82
CA ARG A 4 7.64 -10.54 0.16
C ARG A 4 6.19 -10.37 0.56
N ALA A 5 5.90 -10.53 1.85
CA ALA A 5 4.58 -10.27 2.39
C ALA A 5 4.31 -8.75 2.39
N LYS A 6 3.08 -8.38 2.02
CA LYS A 6 2.62 -6.99 2.00
C LYS A 6 1.22 -6.90 2.60
N ALA A 7 0.91 -5.75 3.20
CA ALA A 7 -0.42 -5.40 3.66
C ALA A 7 -0.85 -4.10 2.98
N PHE A 8 -2.13 -4.03 2.58
CA PHE A 8 -2.71 -2.88 1.89
C PHE A 8 -4.04 -2.49 2.52
N GLY A 9 -4.25 -1.18 2.67
CA GLY A 9 -5.47 -0.56 3.19
C GLY A 9 -6.29 0.10 2.11
N LEU A 10 -7.59 -0.13 2.14
CA LEU A 10 -8.57 0.57 1.32
C LEU A 10 -9.39 1.51 2.22
N ALA A 11 -9.05 2.80 2.19
CA ALA A 11 -9.82 3.83 2.87
C ALA A 11 -10.79 4.48 1.88
N THR A 12 -12.09 4.37 2.17
CA THR A 12 -13.15 4.94 1.33
C THR A 12 -13.92 6.03 2.08
N HIS A 13 -14.27 7.11 1.38
CA HIS A 13 -15.07 8.20 1.93
C HIS A 13 -15.88 8.87 0.82
N GLN A 14 -17.21 8.98 0.99
CA GLN A 14 -18.11 9.62 0.02
C GLN A 14 -17.95 9.12 -1.43
N GLY A 15 -17.81 7.80 -1.60
CA GLY A 15 -17.63 7.19 -2.93
C GLY A 15 -16.25 7.40 -3.55
N ARG A 16 -15.28 7.96 -2.80
CA ARG A 16 -13.89 8.14 -3.21
C ARG A 16 -12.97 7.18 -2.47
N LEU A 17 -11.90 6.73 -3.13
CA LEU A 17 -10.84 5.91 -2.54
C LEU A 17 -9.61 6.80 -2.28
N LEU A 18 -9.02 6.71 -1.09
CA LEU A 18 -7.74 7.32 -0.80
C LEU A 18 -6.62 6.48 -1.43
N VAL A 19 -5.76 7.14 -2.20
CA VAL A 19 -4.62 6.52 -2.89
C VAL A 19 -3.35 7.33 -2.67
N GLN A 20 -2.20 6.66 -2.74
CA GLN A 20 -0.89 7.28 -2.78
C GLN A 20 -0.43 7.40 -4.23
N GLU A 21 0.01 8.60 -4.62
CA GLU A 21 0.68 8.83 -5.90
C GLU A 21 2.10 8.25 -5.86
N TYR A 22 2.49 7.55 -6.93
CA TYR A 22 3.78 6.92 -7.11
C TYR A 22 4.31 7.21 -8.51
N HIS A 23 5.45 7.88 -8.59
CA HIS A 23 6.11 8.19 -9.87
C HIS A 23 7.21 7.16 -10.16
N THR A 24 7.24 6.68 -11.40
CA THR A 24 8.34 5.85 -11.90
C THR A 24 8.59 6.17 -13.37
N GLY A 25 9.84 6.53 -13.69
CA GLY A 25 10.15 7.15 -14.97
C GLY A 25 9.33 8.42 -15.18
N ASP A 26 8.72 8.55 -16.35
CA ASP A 26 7.83 9.67 -16.72
C ASP A 26 6.35 9.38 -16.45
N GLU A 27 6.04 8.31 -15.71
CA GLU A 27 4.67 7.85 -15.48
C GLU A 27 4.23 8.05 -14.02
N THR A 28 2.93 8.27 -13.85
CA THR A 28 2.27 8.44 -12.56
C THR A 28 1.29 7.30 -12.32
N TYR A 29 1.45 6.63 -11.18
CA TYR A 29 0.61 5.53 -10.72
C TYR A 29 -0.06 5.89 -9.41
N TYR A 30 -1.20 5.25 -9.14
CA TYR A 30 -1.92 5.38 -7.87
C TYR A 30 -2.04 4.01 -7.22
N ARG A 31 -1.62 3.90 -5.95
CA ARG A 31 -1.66 2.64 -5.19
C ARG A 31 -2.42 2.79 -3.87
N PRO A 32 -2.99 1.70 -3.33
CA PRO A 32 -3.51 1.69 -1.96
C PRO A 32 -2.44 2.03 -0.92
N LEU A 33 -2.86 2.46 0.26
CA LEU A 33 -1.95 2.67 1.39
C LEU A 33 -1.40 1.33 1.88
N GLY A 34 -0.19 1.34 2.42
CA GLY A 34 0.47 0.14 2.98
C GLY A 34 1.83 -0.15 2.35
N GLY A 35 2.36 -1.34 2.63
CA GLY A 35 3.76 -1.64 2.37
C GLY A 35 4.17 -3.09 2.63
N SER A 36 5.48 -3.30 2.73
CA SER A 36 6.03 -4.59 3.16
C SER A 36 5.76 -4.80 4.64
N ILE A 37 5.43 -6.03 5.03
CA ILE A 37 5.36 -6.41 6.44
C ILE A 37 6.79 -6.68 6.91
N GLU A 38 7.20 -6.02 7.98
CA GLU A 38 8.53 -6.19 8.55
C GLU A 38 8.61 -7.39 9.51
N LEU A 39 9.83 -7.87 9.81
CA LEU A 39 10.01 -9.05 10.66
C LEU A 39 9.46 -8.81 12.07
N GLY A 40 8.49 -9.64 12.48
CA GLY A 40 7.83 -9.55 13.78
C GLY A 40 6.67 -8.55 13.82
N GLU A 41 6.39 -7.85 12.73
CA GLU A 41 5.25 -6.96 12.61
C GLU A 41 3.95 -7.75 12.38
N LYS A 42 2.85 -7.32 13.00
CA LYS A 42 1.50 -7.81 12.67
C LYS A 42 1.00 -7.09 11.43
N SER A 43 0.38 -7.82 10.51
CA SER A 43 -0.18 -7.26 9.27
C SER A 43 -1.14 -6.09 9.49
N ALA A 44 -1.89 -6.08 10.60
CA ALA A 44 -2.83 -5.02 10.96
C ALA A 44 -2.14 -3.72 11.46
N HIS A 45 -0.82 -3.73 11.68
CA HIS A 45 -0.06 -2.56 12.11
C HIS A 45 0.77 -1.93 10.99
N THR A 46 0.87 -2.61 9.83
CA THR A 46 1.59 -2.14 8.63
C THR A 46 0.79 -1.07 7.86
N VAL A 47 -0.51 -0.92 8.14
CA VAL A 47 -1.47 -0.12 7.37
C VAL A 47 -2.19 0.86 8.28
#